data_AF-A0A6N2CW69-F1
#
_entry.id   AF-A0A6N2CW69-F1
#
_cell.length_a   1.000
_cell.length_b   1.000
_cell.length_c   1.000
_cell.angle_alpha   90.00
_cell.angle_beta   90.00
_cell.angle_gamma   90.00
#
_symmetry.space_group_name_H-M   'P 1'
#
loop_
_entity.id
_entity.type
_entity.pdbx_description
1 polymer ?
#
loop_
_entity_poly.entity_id
_entity_poly.type
_entity_poly.pdbx_seq_one_letter_code
_entity_poly.pdbx_strand_id
1 'polypeptide(L)'
;GDTCSARLIPVIPVGDGERIVIDKEDEAEAEITAYPIPFRDEVILKYNLQNEFTSYRVFDSSGRIITTGLIEGKVGEKVIITQGWASGWYILELQDKNLKERFIVLVKE
;
A
#
# COMPACT_ATOMS: atom_id res chain seq x y z
N GLY A 1 42.42 17.54 -9.62
CA GLY A 1 42.24 16.37 -10.51
C GLY A 1 40.76 16.24 -10.66
N ASP A 2 40.22 17.04 -11.56
CA ASP A 2 38.86 17.56 -11.41
C ASP A 2 37.92 16.68 -12.23
N THR A 3 37.09 15.91 -11.52
CA THR A 3 36.06 15.08 -12.13
C THR A 3 34.84 15.93 -12.45
N CYS A 4 34.72 16.39 -13.69
CA CYS A 4 33.48 16.93 -14.23
C CYS A 4 32.46 15.81 -14.43
N SER A 5 31.39 15.77 -13.62
CA SER A 5 30.20 14.97 -13.92
C SER A 5 29.23 15.80 -14.75
N ALA A 6 29.10 15.48 -16.04
CA ALA A 6 28.08 16.07 -16.89
C ALA A 6 26.71 15.43 -16.59
N ARG A 7 25.74 16.24 -16.15
CA ARG A 7 24.32 15.85 -16.13
C ARG A 7 23.70 16.16 -17.48
N LEU A 8 23.09 15.16 -18.10
CA LEU A 8 22.30 15.32 -19.32
C LEU A 8 20.97 15.99 -18.94
N ILE A 9 20.76 17.21 -19.43
CA ILE A 9 19.47 17.89 -19.37
C ILE A 9 18.76 17.61 -20.70
N PRO A 10 17.56 17.00 -20.70
CA PRO A 10 16.81 16.80 -21.94
C PRO A 10 16.34 18.16 -22.47
N VAL A 11 16.78 18.52 -23.68
CA VAL A 11 16.32 19.68 -24.41
C VAL A 11 15.01 19.35 -25.13
N ILE A 12 13.91 20.02 -24.74
CA ILE A 12 12.62 19.95 -25.41
C ILE A 12 12.56 21.10 -26.42
N PRO A 13 12.23 20.87 -27.71
CA PRO A 13 12.12 21.95 -28.68
C PRO A 13 10.94 22.86 -28.32
N VAL A 14 11.21 24.16 -28.27
CA VAL A 14 10.23 25.21 -27.96
C VAL A 14 9.42 25.50 -29.22
N GLY A 15 8.26 24.86 -29.35
CA GLY A 15 7.17 25.28 -30.22
C GLY A 15 6.15 26.06 -29.41
N ASP A 16 5.63 27.16 -29.97
CA ASP A 16 4.79 28.15 -29.29
C ASP A 16 3.66 27.57 -28.42
N GLY A 17 3.64 28.02 -27.17
CA GLY A 17 2.40 28.41 -26.51
C GLY A 17 1.53 27.33 -25.87
N GLU A 18 2.03 26.62 -24.85
CA GLU A 18 1.26 26.40 -23.61
C GLU A 18 2.21 25.97 -22.50
N ARG A 19 2.23 26.69 -21.38
CA ARG A 19 2.90 26.22 -20.17
C ARG A 19 2.08 25.06 -19.62
N ILE A 20 2.40 23.84 -20.06
CA ILE A 20 2.03 22.67 -19.30
C ILE A 20 2.93 22.68 -18.07
N VAL A 21 2.44 23.31 -17.01
CA VAL A 21 2.90 22.99 -15.66
C VAL A 21 2.41 21.56 -15.44
N ILE A 22 3.24 20.59 -15.82
CA ILE A 22 3.10 19.25 -15.27
C ILE A 22 3.56 19.42 -13.84
N ASP A 23 2.64 19.83 -12.97
CA ASP A 23 2.72 19.49 -11.57
C ASP A 23 2.72 17.96 -11.57
N LYS A 24 3.91 17.38 -11.67
CA LYS A 24 4.16 16.09 -11.05
C LYS A 24 4.02 16.39 -9.58
N GLU A 25 2.77 16.50 -9.13
CA GLU A 25 2.44 16.05 -7.80
C GLU A 25 3.02 14.65 -7.77
N ASP A 26 4.16 14.51 -7.09
CA ASP A 26 4.66 13.22 -6.68
C ASP A 26 3.52 12.62 -5.85
N GLU A 27 2.59 11.95 -6.53
CA GLU A 27 1.58 11.12 -5.89
C GLU A 27 2.39 10.11 -5.11
N ALA A 28 2.58 10.35 -3.82
CA ALA A 28 3.22 9.41 -2.93
C ALA A 28 2.58 8.05 -3.20
N GLU A 29 3.39 7.10 -3.69
CA GLU A 29 2.86 5.81 -4.11
C GLU A 29 2.11 5.24 -2.92
N ALA A 30 0.84 4.84 -3.14
CA ALA A 30 0.09 4.25 -2.05
C ALA A 30 0.91 3.08 -1.50
N GLU A 31 1.12 3.03 -0.20
CA GLU A 31 1.90 1.99 0.46
C GLU A 31 1.10 1.44 1.64
N ILE A 32 1.14 0.13 1.81
CA ILE A 32 0.54 -0.55 2.95
C ILE A 32 1.41 -1.72 3.32
N THR A 33 1.76 -1.79 4.59
CA THR A 33 2.63 -2.82 5.16
C THR A 33 1.95 -3.42 6.38
N ALA A 34 2.20 -4.71 6.61
CA ALA A 34 1.69 -5.43 7.76
C ALA A 34 2.85 -5.85 8.67
N TYR A 35 2.72 -5.64 9.97
CA TYR A 35 3.71 -6.02 10.96
C TYR A 35 3.08 -6.30 12.34
N PRO A 36 3.71 -7.11 13.20
CA PRO A 36 4.84 -7.97 12.90
C PRO A 36 4.45 -9.12 11.96
N ILE A 37 5.42 -9.66 11.20
CA ILE A 37 5.27 -10.91 10.47
C ILE A 37 6.51 -11.77 10.82
N PRO A 38 6.33 -12.95 11.44
CA PRO A 38 5.05 -13.53 11.84
C PRO A 38 4.43 -12.81 13.07
N PHE A 39 3.11 -12.90 13.24
CA PHE A 39 2.36 -12.33 14.37
C PHE A 39 1.81 -13.40 15.31
N ARG A 40 1.38 -12.97 16.51
CA ARG A 40 0.73 -13.83 17.51
C ARG A 40 -0.69 -13.38 17.78
N ASP A 41 -0.90 -12.31 18.53
CA ASP A 41 -2.24 -11.92 18.99
C ASP A 41 -2.87 -10.82 18.12
N GLU A 42 -2.07 -10.07 17.38
CA GLU A 42 -2.51 -8.97 16.53
C GLU A 42 -1.54 -8.72 15.38
N VAL A 43 -2.06 -8.13 14.31
CA VAL A 43 -1.26 -7.57 13.21
C VAL A 43 -1.68 -6.13 12.95
N ILE A 44 -0.70 -5.26 12.73
CA ILE A 44 -0.88 -3.84 12.47
C ILE A 44 -0.68 -3.61 10.98
N LEU A 45 -1.67 -2.98 10.36
CA LEU A 45 -1.56 -2.47 9.00
C LEU A 45 -1.20 -1.00 9.09
N LYS A 46 0.00 -0.61 8.65
CA LYS A 46 0.38 0.78 8.49
C LYS A 46 0.25 1.18 7.05
N TYR A 47 -0.41 2.30 6.81
CA TYR A 47 -0.84 2.66 5.47
C TYR A 47 -0.66 4.15 5.18
N ASN A 48 -0.34 4.42 3.92
CA ASN A 48 -0.41 5.69 3.24
C ASN A 48 -1.12 5.45 1.91
N LEU A 49 -2.42 5.70 1.88
CA LEU A 49 -3.34 5.40 0.80
C LEU A 49 -3.68 6.69 0.04
N GLN A 50 -3.89 6.56 -1.27
CA GLN A 50 -4.44 7.67 -2.07
C GLN A 50 -5.91 7.94 -1.71
N ASN A 51 -6.65 6.89 -1.33
CA ASN A 51 -8.08 6.90 -1.05
C ASN A 51 -8.36 6.93 0.45
N GLU A 52 -9.42 7.66 0.84
CA GLU A 52 -9.88 7.74 2.24
C GLU A 52 -10.55 6.45 2.74
N PHE A 53 -10.98 5.59 1.82
CA PHE A 53 -11.69 4.36 2.16
C PHE A 53 -11.15 3.20 1.34
N THR A 54 -10.62 2.20 2.03
CA THR A 54 -10.13 0.96 1.44
C THR A 54 -10.72 -0.21 2.23
N SER A 55 -11.44 -1.09 1.55
CA SER A 55 -11.96 -2.30 2.17
C SER A 55 -10.87 -3.36 2.25
N TYR A 56 -10.94 -4.23 3.26
CA TYR A 56 -10.04 -5.37 3.35
C TYR A 56 -10.79 -6.65 3.70
N ARG A 57 -10.25 -7.77 3.20
CA ARG A 57 -10.70 -9.13 3.48
C ARG A 57 -9.49 -9.99 3.84
N VAL A 58 -9.63 -10.85 4.83
CA VAL A 58 -8.61 -11.82 5.21
C VAL A 58 -9.12 -13.22 4.95
N PHE A 59 -8.34 -13.99 4.22
CA PHE A 59 -8.62 -15.37 3.85
C PHE A 59 -7.70 -16.32 4.62
N ASP A 60 -8.27 -17.43 5.11
CA ASP A 60 -7.49 -18.55 5.61
C ASP A 60 -6.89 -19.39 4.46
N SER A 61 -6.09 -20.39 4.82
CA SER A 61 -5.43 -21.29 3.86
C SER A 61 -6.38 -22.14 3.02
N SER A 62 -7.67 -22.22 3.40
CA SER A 62 -8.72 -22.89 2.63
C SER A 62 -9.48 -21.94 1.70
N GLY A 63 -9.12 -20.65 1.69
CA GLY A 63 -9.78 -19.61 0.90
C GLY A 63 -11.07 -19.07 1.52
N ARG A 64 -11.33 -19.36 2.81
CA ARG A 64 -12.50 -18.80 3.50
C ARG A 64 -12.19 -17.44 4.08
N ILE A 65 -13.12 -16.50 3.94
CA ILE A 65 -13.04 -15.19 4.58
C ILE A 65 -13.26 -15.35 6.07
N ILE A 66 -12.28 -14.94 6.88
CA ILE A 66 -12.35 -15.00 8.35
C ILE A 66 -12.48 -13.62 8.99
N THR A 67 -12.15 -12.55 8.26
CA THR A 67 -12.24 -11.18 8.74
C THR A 67 -12.43 -10.24 7.56
N THR A 68 -13.26 -9.22 7.76
CA THR A 68 -13.45 -8.13 6.82
C THR A 68 -13.47 -6.81 7.57
N GLY A 69 -13.12 -5.72 6.91
CA GLY A 69 -13.31 -4.40 7.49
C GLY A 69 -13.03 -3.27 6.52
N LEU A 70 -13.02 -2.07 7.08
CA LEU A 70 -12.75 -0.82 6.39
C LEU A 70 -11.56 -0.14 7.04
N ILE A 71 -10.65 0.37 6.20
CA ILE A 71 -9.62 1.32 6.57
C ILE A 71 -10.16 2.71 6.20
N GLU A 72 -10.18 3.60 7.20
CA GLU A 72 -10.62 4.98 7.05
C GLU A 72 -9.43 5.92 7.18
N GLY A 73 -9.45 6.96 6.34
CA GLY A 73 -8.37 7.93 6.24
C GLY A 73 -7.25 7.49 5.28
N LYS A 74 -6.49 8.49 4.82
CA LYS A 74 -5.37 8.27 3.90
C LYS A 74 -4.13 7.73 4.61
N VAL A 75 -3.84 8.19 5.82
CA VAL A 75 -2.63 7.78 6.56
C VAL A 75 -3.04 7.34 7.95
N GLY A 76 -2.48 6.23 8.42
CA GLY A 76 -2.76 5.73 9.75
C GLY A 76 -2.31 4.30 9.98
N GLU A 77 -2.86 3.73 11.05
CA GLU A 77 -2.64 2.35 11.44
C GLU A 77 -3.96 1.68 11.78
N LYS A 78 -4.09 0.41 11.38
CA LYS A 78 -5.25 -0.43 11.67
C LYS A 78 -4.76 -1.69 12.37
N VAL A 79 -5.24 -1.91 13.59
CA VAL A 79 -4.98 -3.13 14.34
C VAL A 79 -6.05 -4.17 14.01
N ILE A 80 -5.61 -5.40 13.68
CA ILE A 80 -6.45 -6.57 13.51
C ILE A 80 -6.12 -7.55 14.64
N ILE A 81 -7.10 -7.85 15.48
CA ILE A 81 -6.96 -8.83 16.57
C ILE A 81 -7.10 -10.24 15.99
N THR A 82 -6.11 -11.09 16.24
CA THR A 82 -5.96 -12.43 15.63
C THR A 82 -5.87 -13.56 16.66
N GLN A 83 -6.12 -13.29 17.95
CA GLN A 83 -6.00 -14.27 19.04
C GLN A 83 -6.79 -15.58 18.79
N GLY A 84 -7.94 -15.52 18.09
CA GLY A 84 -8.75 -16.69 17.75
C GLY A 84 -8.35 -17.42 16.46
N TRP A 85 -7.34 -16.96 15.73
CA TRP A 85 -6.91 -17.55 14.47
C TRP A 85 -5.97 -18.74 14.71
N ALA A 86 -5.99 -19.74 13.83
CA ALA A 86 -5.05 -20.86 13.87
C ALA A 86 -3.66 -20.45 13.36
N SER A 87 -2.59 -21.09 13.81
CA SER A 87 -1.25 -20.87 13.22
C SER A 87 -1.24 -21.23 11.72
N GLY A 88 -0.47 -20.50 10.93
CA GLY A 88 -0.40 -20.72 9.48
C GLY A 88 -0.35 -19.42 8.66
N TRP A 89 -0.55 -19.55 7.35
CA TRP A 89 -0.58 -18.42 6.43
C TRP A 89 -2.00 -17.95 6.15
N TYR A 90 -2.11 -16.65 5.92
CA TYR A 90 -3.33 -15.93 5.59
C TYR A 90 -3.07 -14.98 4.43
N ILE A 91 -4.11 -14.64 3.68
CA ILE A 91 -4.03 -13.63 2.62
C ILE A 91 -4.88 -12.45 3.05
N LEU A 92 -4.25 -11.29 3.20
CA LEU A 92 -4.94 -10.02 3.31
C LEU A 92 -5.09 -9.43 1.91
N GLU A 93 -6.32 -9.26 1.48
CA GLU A 93 -6.69 -8.56 0.26
C GLU A 93 -7.21 -7.17 0.63
N LEU A 94 -6.76 -6.17 -0.11
CA LEU A 94 -7.16 -4.78 0.00
C LEU A 94 -7.76 -4.34 -1.32
N GLN A 95 -8.94 -3.72 -1.27
CA GLN A 95 -9.62 -3.21 -2.44
C GLN A 95 -9.96 -1.74 -2.23
N ASP A 96 -9.38 -0.88 -3.07
CA ASP A 96 -9.65 0.56 -3.08
C ASP A 96 -10.86 0.92 -3.96
N LYS A 97 -11.24 2.20 -3.95
CA LYS A 97 -12.35 2.72 -4.77
C LYS A 97 -12.11 2.60 -6.28
N ASN A 98 -10.85 2.53 -6.71
CA ASN A 98 -10.45 2.40 -8.11
C ASN A 98 -10.36 0.92 -8.53
N LEU A 99 -10.84 0.00 -7.69
CA LEU A 99 -10.79 -1.45 -7.89
C LEU A 99 -9.35 -1.98 -8.03
N LYS A 100 -8.36 -1.25 -7.54
CA LYS A 100 -6.99 -1.77 -7.44
C LYS A 100 -6.94 -2.72 -6.26
N GLU A 101 -6.60 -3.97 -6.55
CA GLU A 101 -6.42 -5.01 -5.56
C GLU A 101 -4.95 -5.11 -5.15
N ARG A 102 -4.72 -5.31 -3.85
CA ARG A 102 -3.39 -5.62 -3.31
C ARG A 102 -3.48 -6.78 -2.35
N PHE A 103 -2.50 -7.65 -2.41
CA PHE A 103 -2.42 -8.86 -1.59
C PHE A 103 -1.19 -8.82 -0.71
N ILE A 104 -1.36 -9.08 0.58
CA ILE A 104 -0.29 -9.23 1.56
C ILE A 104 -0.39 -10.61 2.18
N VAL A 105 0.71 -11.36 2.17
CA VAL A 105 0.79 -12.63 2.88
C VAL A 105 1.06 -12.36 4.36
N LEU A 106 0.19 -12.91 5.18
CA LEU A 106 0.22 -12.83 6.63
C LEU A 106 0.65 -14.20 7.17
N VAL A 107 1.51 -14.23 8.20
CA VAL A 107 1.97 -15.48 8.82
C VAL A 107 1.76 -15.39 10.32
N LYS A 108 1.05 -16.37 10.90
CA LYS A 108 0.82 -16.49 12.33
C LYS A 108 1.65 -17.63 12.93
N GLU A 109 2.35 -17.35 14.04
CA GLU A 109 3.02 -18.37 14.88
C GLU A 109 2.02 -19.14 15.73
#